data_AF-A0A2J7PPQ9-F1
#
_entry.id   AF-A0A2J7PPQ9-F1
#
_cell.length_a   1.000
_cell.length_b   1.000
_cell.length_c   1.000
_cell.angle_alpha   90.00
_cell.angle_beta   90.00
_cell.angle_gamma   90.00
#
_symmetry.space_group_name_H-M   'P 1'
#
loop_
_entity.id
_entity.type
_entity.pdbx_description
1 polymer ?
#
loop_
_entity_poly.entity_id
_entity_poly.type
_entity_poly.pdbx_seq_one_letter_code
_entity_poly.pdbx_strand_id
1 'polypeptide(L)'
;MAVVTSKYQVFVFLLLKGFSFSMTRRGVRTYDPPDVRGYFDQSIWPEYEKHRDEGFKQVPYVTVIDGNQNRTSVLKRVLLGITQRAHELLHLENS
;
A
#
# COMPACT_ATOMS: atom_id res chain seq x y z
N MET A 1 -11.60 -13.27 -26.92
CA MET A 1 -10.55 -12.24 -26.78
C MET A 1 -10.51 -11.78 -25.34
N ALA A 2 -9.63 -12.36 -24.53
CA ALA A 2 -9.29 -11.84 -23.21
C ALA A 2 -7.82 -11.44 -23.31
N VAL A 3 -7.64 -10.13 -23.29
CA VAL A 3 -6.42 -9.39 -23.58
C VAL A 3 -5.23 -9.94 -22.77
N VAL A 4 -4.13 -10.14 -23.48
CA VAL A 4 -2.73 -10.16 -23.03
C VAL A 4 -2.50 -9.22 -21.84
N THR A 5 -2.69 -9.68 -20.61
CA THR A 5 -2.26 -8.97 -19.37
C THR A 5 -1.15 -9.71 -18.64
N SER A 6 -0.68 -10.83 -19.20
CA SER A 6 0.12 -11.84 -18.51
C SER A 6 1.63 -11.61 -18.44
N LYS A 7 2.18 -10.44 -18.83
CA LYS A 7 3.64 -10.28 -18.79
C LYS A 7 4.20 -9.47 -17.63
N TYR A 8 3.41 -8.58 -17.02
CA TYR A 8 3.90 -7.77 -15.89
C TYR A 8 2.85 -7.73 -14.79
N GLN A 9 3.05 -8.57 -13.77
CA GLN A 9 2.30 -8.45 -12.52
C GLN A 9 2.76 -7.18 -11.80
N VAL A 10 1.89 -6.19 -11.71
CA VAL A 10 2.15 -4.97 -10.93
C VAL A 10 2.13 -5.35 -9.44
N PHE A 11 3.28 -5.18 -8.78
CA PHE A 11 3.43 -5.42 -7.35
C PHE A 11 3.08 -4.15 -6.57
N VAL A 12 2.00 -4.19 -5.79
CA VAL A 12 1.60 -3.07 -4.94
C VAL A 12 1.84 -3.43 -3.48
N PHE A 13 2.59 -2.58 -2.78
CA PHE A 13 2.76 -2.68 -1.33
C PHE A 13 1.86 -1.66 -0.65
N LEU A 14 0.96 -2.15 0.21
CA LEU A 14 0.08 -1.29 0.99
C LEU A 14 0.47 -1.31 2.46
N LEU A 15 0.81 -0.15 3.01
CA LEU A 15 1.09 0.01 4.44
C LEU A 15 -0.22 0.28 5.17
N LEU A 16 -0.67 -0.69 5.97
CA LEU A 16 -1.86 -0.51 6.80
C LEU A 16 -1.47 -0.05 8.21
N LYS A 17 -2.19 0.97 8.70
CA LYS A 17 -2.15 1.44 10.08
C LYS A 17 -3.57 1.55 10.59
N GLY A 18 -3.81 1.16 11.84
CA GLY A 18 -5.12 1.31 12.47
C GLY A 18 -5.53 2.78 12.62
N PHE A 19 -6.83 3.01 12.74
CA PHE A 19 -7.47 4.32 12.88
C PHE A 19 -6.74 5.23 13.88
N SER A 20 -6.61 4.79 15.14
CA SER A 20 -6.06 5.60 16.23
C SER A 20 -4.61 6.01 15.98
N PHE A 21 -3.79 5.11 15.43
CA PHE A 21 -2.39 5.41 15.14
C PHE A 21 -2.25 6.42 13.99
N SER A 22 -3.07 6.26 12.95
CA SER A 22 -3.13 7.18 11.81
C SER A 22 -3.60 8.57 12.24
N MET A 23 -4.62 8.64 13.10
CA MET A 23 -5.14 9.89 13.67
C MET A 23 -4.06 10.63 14.47
N THR A 24 -3.40 9.95 15.41
CA THR A 24 -2.34 10.55 16.24
C THR A 24 -1.18 11.07 15.40
N ARG A 25 -0.72 10.29 14.40
CA ARG A 25 0.37 10.74 13.51
C ARG A 25 -0.03 11.89 12.62
N ARG A 26 -1.30 11.98 12.22
CA ARG A 26 -1.79 13.11 11.43
C ARG A 26 -1.91 14.37 12.29
N GLY A 27 -2.34 14.23 13.56
CA GLY A 27 -2.47 15.34 14.49
C GLY A 27 -1.16 16.08 14.82
N VAL A 28 0.00 15.47 14.57
CA VAL A 28 1.33 16.13 14.71
C VAL A 28 1.88 16.72 13.41
N ARG A 29 1.14 16.62 12.30
CA ARG A 29 1.54 17.18 11.00
C ARG A 29 0.78 18.47 10.74
N THR A 30 1.47 19.43 10.13
CA THR A 30 0.84 20.65 9.61
C THR A 30 0.60 20.48 8.12
N TYR A 31 -0.66 20.61 7.70
CA TYR A 31 -1.07 20.66 6.29
C TYR A 31 -1.49 22.09 5.92
N ASP A 32 -1.49 22.39 4.62
CA ASP A 32 -2.02 23.63 4.06
C ASP A 32 -3.11 23.30 3.01
N PRO A 33 -4.39 23.65 3.26
CA PRO A 33 -4.89 24.27 4.49
C PRO A 33 -4.82 23.32 5.71
N PRO A 34 -4.80 23.86 6.95
CA PRO A 34 -4.83 23.05 8.17
C PRO A 34 -6.11 22.21 8.27
N ASP A 35 -5.98 21.02 8.87
CA ASP A 35 -7.13 20.16 9.13
C ASP A 35 -8.11 20.84 10.12
N VAL A 36 -9.40 20.85 9.78
CA VAL A 36 -10.46 21.33 10.67
C VAL A 36 -10.88 20.25 11.68
N ARG A 37 -11.55 20.64 12.76
CA ARG A 37 -12.10 19.68 13.75
C ARG A 37 -13.04 18.69 13.06
N GLY A 38 -12.88 17.40 13.34
CA GLY A 38 -13.71 16.34 12.77
C GLY A 38 -13.28 15.89 11.36
N TYR A 39 -12.29 16.55 10.75
CA TYR A 39 -11.91 16.26 9.37
C TYR A 39 -11.37 14.84 9.18
N PHE A 40 -10.65 14.34 10.18
CA PHE A 40 -10.05 13.00 10.09
C PHE A 40 -11.11 11.89 10.07
N ASP A 41 -12.01 11.90 11.05
CA ASP A 41 -13.03 10.88 11.27
C ASP A 41 -14.19 10.99 10.27
N GLN A 42 -14.53 12.19 9.82
CA GLN A 42 -15.68 12.41 8.93
C GLN A 42 -15.33 12.35 7.45
N SER A 43 -14.07 12.58 7.08
CA SER A 43 -13.66 12.65 5.67
C SER A 43 -12.46 11.76 5.37
N ILE A 44 -11.31 11.98 6.03
CA ILE A 44 -10.07 11.29 5.67
C ILE A 44 -10.16 9.77 5.83
N TRP A 45 -10.69 9.30 6.97
CA TRP A 45 -10.74 7.88 7.25
C TRP A 45 -11.76 7.13 6.37
N PRO A 46 -13.02 7.61 6.20
CA PRO A 46 -13.96 7.01 5.25
C PRO A 46 -13.41 6.93 3.82
N GLU A 47 -12.78 8.01 3.31
CA GLU A 47 -12.19 8.01 1.97
C GLU A 47 -11.00 7.06 1.85
N TYR A 48 -10.19 6.94 2.91
CA TYR A 48 -9.11 5.95 2.95
C TYR A 48 -9.65 4.51 2.87
N GLU A 49 -10.69 4.17 3.63
CA GLU A 49 -11.26 2.82 3.61
C GLU A 49 -11.88 2.48 2.25
N LYS A 50 -12.60 3.45 1.68
CA LYS A 50 -13.13 3.34 0.32
C LYS A 50 -12.01 3.09 -0.69
N HIS A 51 -10.95 3.88 -0.67
CA HIS A 51 -9.82 3.74 -1.57
C HIS A 51 -9.08 2.40 -1.39
N ARG A 52 -8.89 1.96 -0.14
CA ARG A 52 -8.30 0.65 0.19
C ARG A 52 -9.12 -0.48 -0.44
N ASP A 53 -10.43 -0.45 -0.26
CA ASP A 53 -11.32 -1.51 -0.72
C ASP A 53 -11.42 -1.52 -2.26
N GLU A 54 -11.42 -0.34 -2.89
CA GLU A 54 -11.32 -0.20 -4.34
C GLU A 54 -9.99 -0.76 -4.88
N GLY A 55 -8.88 -0.45 -4.21
CA GLY A 55 -7.55 -0.98 -4.56
C GLY A 55 -7.48 -2.51 -4.49
N PHE A 56 -8.03 -3.11 -3.44
CA PHE A 56 -8.09 -4.57 -3.30
C PHE A 56 -9.01 -5.24 -4.33
N LYS A 57 -10.05 -4.55 -4.81
CA LYS A 57 -10.92 -5.07 -5.88
C LYS A 57 -10.25 -5.01 -7.26
N GLN A 58 -9.46 -3.96 -7.52
CA GLN A 58 -8.86 -3.72 -8.84
C GLN A 58 -7.51 -4.44 -9.02
N VAL A 59 -6.75 -4.64 -7.95
CA VAL A 59 -5.41 -5.20 -8.01
C VAL A 59 -5.42 -6.61 -7.41
N PRO A 60 -5.24 -7.66 -8.24
CA PRO A 60 -5.35 -9.06 -7.77
C PRO A 60 -4.20 -9.49 -6.84
N TYR A 61 -3.06 -8.79 -6.86
CA TYR A 61 -1.86 -9.16 -6.11
C TYR A 61 -1.32 -7.96 -5.31
N VAL A 62 -1.93 -7.70 -4.15
CA VAL A 62 -1.46 -6.68 -3.19
C VAL A 62 -0.73 -7.35 -2.04
N THR A 63 0.51 -6.95 -1.78
CA THR A 63 1.22 -7.35 -0.57
C THR A 63 0.93 -6.33 0.53
N VAL A 64 0.16 -6.75 1.53
CA VAL A 64 -0.12 -5.94 2.72
C VAL A 64 1.07 -6.00 3.67
N ILE A 65 1.56 -4.82 4.08
CA ILE A 65 2.60 -4.67 5.09
C ILE A 65 2.00 -3.99 6.32
N ASP A 66 2.23 -4.57 7.49
CA ASP A 66 1.89 -3.92 8.75
C ASP A 66 2.77 -2.68 8.94
N GLY A 67 2.15 -1.50 8.93
CA GLY A 67 2.84 -0.25 9.12
C GLY A 67 3.45 -0.10 10.52
N ASN A 68 3.03 -0.88 11.53
CA ASN A 68 3.58 -0.86 12.90
C ASN A 68 5.00 -1.39 13.00
N GLN A 69 5.48 -2.06 11.95
CA GLN A 69 6.87 -2.46 11.86
C GLN A 69 7.80 -1.23 11.75
N ASN A 70 9.03 -1.41 12.23
CA ASN A 70 10.06 -0.39 12.08
C ASN A 70 10.45 -0.21 10.60
N ARG A 71 11.01 0.96 10.27
CA ARG A 71 11.36 1.35 8.90
C ARG A 71 12.29 0.34 8.21
N THR A 72 13.27 -0.19 8.92
CA THR A 72 14.24 -1.14 8.37
C THR A 72 13.60 -2.47 8.02
N SER A 73 12.70 -2.99 8.86
CA SER A 73 11.94 -4.21 8.60
C SER A 73 11.01 -4.06 7.39
N VAL A 74 10.30 -2.93 7.30
CA VAL A 74 9.45 -2.60 6.14
C VAL A 74 10.30 -2.55 4.86
N LEU A 75 11.40 -1.80 4.88
CA LEU A 75 12.29 -1.67 3.73
C LEU A 75 12.86 -3.04 3.30
N LYS A 76 13.34 -3.84 4.26
CA LYS A 76 13.85 -5.19 4.00
C LYS A 76 12.78 -6.07 3.36
N ARG A 77 11.54 -6.03 3.84
CA ARG A 77 10.43 -6.81 3.28
C ARG A 77 10.13 -6.43 1.83
N VAL A 78 10.09 -5.13 1.53
CA VAL A 78 9.86 -4.62 0.18
C VAL A 78 11.00 -5.03 -0.76
N LEU A 79 12.25 -4.81 -0.36
CA LEU A 79 13.42 -5.14 -1.18
C LEU A 79 13.49 -6.64 -1.48
N LEU A 80 13.34 -7.50 -0.47
CA LEU A 80 13.34 -8.95 -0.68
C LEU A 80 12.21 -9.39 -1.62
N GLY A 81 11.02 -8.83 -1.47
CA GLY A 81 9.89 -9.13 -2.36
C GLY A 81 10.17 -8.74 -3.81
N ILE A 82 10.73 -7.55 -4.05
CA ILE A 82 11.11 -7.08 -5.38
C ILE A 82 12.20 -7.97 -5.98
N THR A 83 13.27 -8.27 -5.23
CA THR A 83 14.38 -9.10 -5.70
C THR A 83 13.92 -10.51 -6.04
N GLN A 84 13.10 -11.13 -5.19
CA GLN A 84 12.54 -12.45 -5.44
C GLN A 84 11.71 -12.47 -6.73
N ARG A 85 10.87 -11.45 -6.94
CA ARG A 85 10.06 -11.37 -8.15
C ARG A 85 10.89 -11.13 -9.40
N ALA A 86 11.88 -10.25 -9.32
CA ALA A 86 12.81 -10.01 -10.41
C ALA A 86 13.54 -11.30 -10.81
N HIS A 87 13.98 -12.09 -9.83
CA HIS A 87 14.60 -13.39 -10.06
C HIS A 87 13.65 -14.34 -10.81
N GLU A 88 12.41 -14.51 -10.35
CA GLU A 88 11.42 -15.35 -11.02
C GLU A 88 11.14 -14.92 -12.47
N LEU A 89 11.02 -13.62 -12.73
CA LEU A 89 10.78 -13.10 -14.08
C LEU A 89 11.96 -13.40 -15.02
N LEU A 90 13.20 -13.20 -14.56
CA LEU A 90 14.39 -13.48 -15.35
C LEU A 90 14.55 -14.99 -15.66
N HIS A 91 14.15 -15.88 -14.75
CA HIS A 91 14.19 -17.33 -15.02
C HIS A 91 13.11 -17.79 -16.00
N LEU A 92 11.93 -17.14 -15.99
CA LEU A 92 10.87 -17.39 -16.98
C LEU A 92 11.24 -16.92 -18.39
N GLU A 93 12.15 -15.96 -18.54
CA GLU A 93 12.63 -15.48 -19.85
C GLU A 93 13.70 -16.39 -20.48
N ASN A 94 14.36 -17.23 -19.67
CA ASN A 94 15.42 -18.13 -20.10
C ASN A 94 14.96 -19.59 -20.29
N SER A 95 13.67 -19.89 -20.08
CA SER A 95 13.04 -21.21 -20.24
C SER A 95 12.11 -21.22 -21.44
#